data_AF-A0A1V2DXR0-F1
#
_entry.id   AF-A0A1V2DXR0-F1
#
_cell.length_a   1.000
_cell.length_b   1.000
_cell.length_c   1.000
_cell.angle_alpha   90.00
_cell.angle_beta   90.00
_cell.angle_gamma   90.00
#
_symmetry.space_group_name_H-M   'P 1'
#
loop_
_entity.id
_entity.type
_entity.pdbx_description
1 polymer ?
#
loop_
_entity_poly.entity_id
_entity_poly.type
_entity_poly.pdbx_seq_one_letter_code
_entity_poly.pdbx_strand_id
1 'polypeptide(L)' 'MQIVMVLVPLMLLLVAVGIVLFAWAVKSGQYDDVEGPAHRILYDDDEAMIPKEARVSNPDQATDENADDDRQDGDPRT' A
#
# COMPACT_ATOMS: atom_id res chain seq x y z
N MET A 1 -19.44 44.06 25.52
CA MET A 1 -18.39 43.35 26.28
C MET A 1 -18.79 41.95 26.79
N GLN A 2 -20.03 41.50 26.65
CA GLN A 2 -20.46 40.16 27.10
C GLN A 2 -20.06 39.03 26.12
N ILE A 3 -20.08 39.29 24.81
CA ILE A 3 -19.78 38.28 23.79
C ILE A 3 -18.36 37.72 23.91
N VAL A 4 -17.39 38.55 24.30
CA VAL A 4 -15.98 38.16 24.47
C VAL A 4 -15.84 37.12 25.58
N MET A 5 -16.62 37.21 26.67
CA MET A 5 -16.60 36.22 27.75
C MET A 5 -17.10 34.84 27.31
N VAL A 6 -17.90 34.76 26.24
CA VAL A 6 -18.38 33.49 25.68
C VAL A 6 -17.44 33.00 24.57
N LEU A 7 -16.93 33.91 23.74
CA LEU A 7 -16.10 33.57 22.59
C LEU A 7 -14.72 33.03 22.99
N VAL A 8 -14.10 33.61 24.01
CA VAL A 8 -12.77 33.18 24.49
C VAL A 8 -12.78 31.72 24.97
N PRO A 9 -13.66 31.29 25.90
CA PRO A 9 -13.69 29.90 26.33
C PRO A 9 -14.15 28.95 25.22
N LEU A 10 -15.05 29.38 24.34
CA LEU A 10 -15.47 28.57 23.19
C LEU A 10 -14.30 28.28 22.24
N MET A 11 -13.47 29.28 21.95
CA MET A 11 -12.27 29.09 21.12
C MET A 11 -11.24 28.19 21.79
N LEU A 12 -11.02 28.34 23.10
CA LEU A 12 -10.14 27.43 23.84
C LEU A 12 -10.63 25.99 23.80
N LEU A 13 -11.95 25.77 23.92
CA LEU A 13 -12.57 24.46 23.79
C LEU A 13 -12.34 23.87 22.39
N LEU A 14 -12.57 24.65 21.33
CA LEU A 14 -12.36 24.21 19.95
C LEU A 14 -10.91 23.83 19.69
N VAL A 15 -9.95 24.62 20.17
CA VAL A 15 -8.52 24.30 20.07
C VAL A 15 -8.19 23.03 20.84
N ALA A 16 -8.70 22.88 22.07
CA ALA A 16 -8.47 21.68 22.87
C ALA A 16 -9.02 20.42 22.17
N VAL A 17 -10.23 20.49 21.62
CA VAL A 17 -10.83 19.40 20.82
C VAL A 17 -9.98 19.09 19.60
N GLY A 18 -9.52 20.11 18.87
CA GLY A 18 -8.63 19.94 17.72
C GLY A 18 -7.33 19.22 18.08
N ILE A 19 -6.70 19.59 19.20
CA ILE A 19 -5.48 18.95 19.69
C ILE A 19 -5.74 17.48 20.06
N VAL A 20 -6.85 17.19 20.75
CA VAL A 20 -7.22 15.81 21.14
C VAL A 20 -7.46 14.94 19.91
N LEU A 21 -8.22 15.45 18.92
CA LEU A 21 -8.48 14.72 17.68
C LEU A 21 -7.20 14.50 16.87
N PHE A 22 -6.36 15.52 16.77
CA PHE A 22 -5.06 15.43 16.09
C PHE A 22 -4.15 14.40 16.77
N ALA A 23 -4.01 14.45 18.09
CA ALA A 23 -3.21 13.49 18.84
C ALA A 23 -3.74 12.06 18.71
N TRP A 24 -5.07 11.87 18.66
CA TRP A 24 -5.68 10.58 18.38
C TRP A 24 -5.36 10.08 16.97
N ALA A 25 -5.48 10.94 15.95
CA ALA A 25 -5.18 10.59 14.56
C ALA A 25 -3.70 10.19 14.36
N VAL A 26 -2.78 10.96 14.97
CA VAL A 26 -1.34 10.65 14.96
C VAL A 26 -1.07 9.30 15.62
N LYS A 27 -1.66 9.05 16.80
CA LYS A 27 -1.50 7.78 17.51
C LYS A 27 -2.17 6.59 16.79
N SER A 28 -3.17 6.85 15.95
CA SER A 28 -3.84 5.83 15.15
C SER A 28 -3.00 5.33 13.97
N GLY A 29 -1.78 5.85 13.76
CA GLY A 29 -0.88 5.38 12.71
C GLY A 29 -1.35 5.72 11.29
N GLN A 30 -2.30 6.67 11.12
CA GLN A 30 -2.80 7.05 9.79
C GLN A 30 -1.73 7.69 8.89
N TYR A 31 -0.62 8.11 9.48
CA TYR A 31 0.53 8.69 8.76
C TYR A 31 1.66 7.67 8.50
N ASP A 32 1.53 6.43 8.96
CA ASP A 32 2.57 5.41 8.74
C ASP A 32 2.56 4.87 7.30
N ASP A 33 1.46 5.08 6.56
CA ASP A 33 1.28 4.65 5.16
C ASP A 33 1.27 5.84 4.18
N VAL A 34 2.10 6.86 4.44
CA VAL A 34 2.37 7.94 3.46
C VAL A 34 3.32 7.51 2.35
N GLU A 35 3.98 6.36 2.52
CA GLU A 35 4.68 5.62 1.47
C GLU A 35 3.67 4.78 0.67
N GLY A 36 2.71 5.46 0.05
CA GLY A 36 1.62 4.80 -0.66
C GLY A 36 2.07 3.88 -1.82
N PRO A 37 1.10 3.22 -2.50
CA PRO A 37 1.28 2.19 -3.54
C PRO A 37 2.09 2.58 -4.79
N ALA A 38 2.70 3.77 -4.83
CA ALA A 38 3.48 4.29 -5.94
C ALA A 38 4.66 3.37 -6.33
N HIS A 39 5.15 2.54 -5.40
CA HIS A 39 6.17 1.55 -5.73
C HIS A 39 5.61 0.27 -6.38
N ARG A 40 4.30 0.02 -6.28
CA ARG A 40 3.64 -1.14 -6.90
C ARG A 40 3.29 -0.87 -8.36
N ILE A 41 2.79 0.34 -8.66
CA ILE A 41 2.37 0.67 -10.03
C ILE A 41 3.52 0.79 -11.05
N LEU A 42 4.76 0.92 -10.59
CA LEU A 42 5.93 1.02 -11.48
C LEU A 42 6.61 -0.34 -11.73
N TYR A 43 6.34 -1.37 -10.93
CA TYR A 43 7.07 -2.64 -11.00
C TYR A 43 6.16 -3.89 -11.11
N ASP A 44 4.86 -3.79 -10.83
CA ASP A 44 3.94 -4.94 -10.87
C ASP A 44 3.56 -5.35 -12.32
N ASP A 45 3.62 -4.44 -13.29
CA ASP A 45 3.24 -4.71 -14.69
C ASP A 45 4.38 -5.32 -15.54
N ASP A 46 5.63 -5.20 -15.09
CA ASP A 46 6.82 -5.57 -15.87
C ASP A 46 7.34 -6.98 -15.56
N GLU A 47 6.90 -7.60 -14.48
CA GLU A 47 7.42 -8.90 -14.01
C GLU A 47 7.12 -10.05 -14.99
N ALA A 48 5.97 -9.95 -15.67
CA ALA A 48 5.57 -10.86 -16.75
C ALA A 48 6.34 -10.60 -18.07
N MET A 49 6.85 -9.38 -18.28
CA MET A 49 7.61 -8.99 -19.47
C MET A 49 9.11 -9.29 -19.37
N ILE A 50 9.65 -9.62 -18.19
CA ILE A 50 11.07 -9.98 -18.06
C ILE A 50 11.36 -11.30 -18.80
N PRO A 51 12.23 -11.31 -19.83
CA PRO A 51 12.65 -12.54 -20.48
C PRO A 51 13.25 -13.52 -19.47
N LYS A 52 12.98 -14.82 -19.59
CA LYS A 52 13.47 -15.87 -18.66
C LYS A 52 15.00 -15.84 -18.49
N GLU A 53 15.71 -15.32 -19.48
CA GLU A 53 17.18 -15.17 -19.52
C GLU A 53 17.72 -14.02 -18.65
N ALA A 54 16.90 -13.01 -18.37
CA ALA A 54 17.28 -11.80 -17.64
C ALA A 54 16.86 -11.83 -16.15
N ARG A 55 16.09 -12.84 -15.74
CA ARG A 55 15.73 -13.05 -14.33
C ARG A 55 16.98 -13.48 -13.56
N VAL A 56 17.53 -12.57 -12.76
CA VAL A 56 18.57 -12.92 -11.78
C VAL A 56 17.89 -13.83 -10.76
N SER A 57 18.21 -15.12 -10.80
CA SER A 57 17.67 -16.12 -9.89
C SER A 57 18.08 -15.79 -8.45
N ASN A 58 17.21 -15.11 -7.72
CA ASN A 58 17.30 -15.05 -6.27
C ASN A 58 16.75 -16.39 -5.73
N PRO A 59 17.52 -17.18 -4.97
CA PRO A 59 17.13 -18.56 -4.62
C PRO A 59 15.86 -18.69 -3.78
N ASP A 60 15.32 -17.60 -3.26
CA ASP A 60 14.26 -17.59 -2.26
C ASP A 60 12.82 -17.58 -2.84
N GLN A 61 12.63 -17.48 -4.17
CA GLN A 61 11.29 -17.51 -4.80
C GLN A 61 10.96 -18.82 -5.54
N ALA A 62 11.67 -19.91 -5.22
CA ALA A 62 11.46 -21.22 -5.84
C ALA A 62 10.34 -22.05 -5.18
N THR A 63 9.17 -21.46 -4.95
CA THR A 63 7.91 -22.13 -4.54
C THR A 63 6.79 -21.16 -4.92
N ASP A 64 6.10 -21.26 -6.06
CA ASP A 64 4.95 -22.16 -6.15
C ASP A 64 4.32 -22.28 -7.55
N GLU A 65 4.92 -21.74 -8.62
CA GLU A 65 4.24 -21.69 -9.92
C GLU A 65 5.04 -22.42 -10.99
N ASN A 66 4.53 -23.57 -11.43
CA ASN A 66 4.67 -24.23 -12.75
C ASN A 66 4.65 -25.77 -12.61
N ALA A 67 3.59 -26.30 -12.00
CA ALA A 67 3.24 -27.73 -12.08
C ALA A 67 2.03 -28.02 -12.97
N ASP A 68 1.40 -27.01 -13.58
CA ASP A 68 0.18 -27.16 -14.39
C ASP A 68 0.25 -26.31 -15.67
N ASP A 69 0.97 -26.81 -16.69
CA ASP A 69 0.88 -26.47 -18.13
C ASP A 69 2.02 -27.27 -18.81
N ASP A 70 1.90 -28.27 -19.67
CA ASP A 70 0.82 -28.77 -20.49
C ASP A 70 1.12 -30.27 -20.74
N ARG A 71 0.21 -31.13 -20.29
CA ARG A 71 0.12 -32.53 -20.76
C ARG A 71 -0.95 -32.62 -21.84
N GLN A 72 -0.77 -31.92 -22.95
CA GLN A 72 -1.52 -32.04 -24.20
C GLN A 72 -0.70 -31.22 -25.22
N ASP A 73 -0.15 -31.77 -26.29
CA ASP A 73 -0.87 -32.47 -27.33
C ASP A 73 -0.07 -33.63 -27.90
N GLY A 74 -0.78 -34.74 -28.08
CA GLY A 74 -0.31 -35.89 -28.82
C GLY A 74 -0.12 -35.54 -30.29
N ASP A 75 0.97 -36.05 -30.83
CA ASP A 75 1.18 -36.31 -32.25
C ASP A 75 -0.02 -37.06 -32.85
N PRO A 76 -0.58 -36.56 -33.97
CA PRO A 76 -1.04 -37.46 -34.99
C PRO A 76 -0.52 -37.00 -36.36
N ARG A 77 0.52 -37.70 -36.82
CA ARG A 77 0.93 -37.99 -38.20
C ARG A 77 2.13 -37.19 -38.69
N THR A 78 3.30 -37.84 -38.65
CA THR A 78 4.06 -38.30 -39.84
C THR A 78 5.04 -39.40 -39.47
#